data_AF-A0A2V6GJ62-F1
#
_entry.id   AF-A0A2V6GJ62-F1
#
_cell.length_a   1.000
_cell.length_b   1.000
_cell.length_c   1.000
_cell.angle_alpha   90.00
_cell.angle_beta   90.00
_cell.angle_gamma   90.00
#
_symmetry.space_group_name_H-M   'P 1'
#
loop_
_entity.id
_entity.type
_entity.pdbx_description
1 polymer ?
#
loop_
_entity_poly.entity_id
_entity_poly.type
_entity_poly.pdbx_seq_one_letter_code
_entity_poly.pdbx_strand_id
1 'polypeptide(L)'
;MTEINIQKLTQDIIAAATGAAKGHAADLKQYVEAHARIIADGTKQIVSDRIQNKITDDDLRFAFDQIKESEATSLLAIEVTLKAAAQDAINAAISVVEAAINKAVGIALL
;
A
#
# COMPACT_ATOMS: atom_id res chain seq x y z
N MET A 1 -14.77 6.44 -12.82
CA MET A 1 -13.40 5.99 -12.50
C MET A 1 -12.50 7.20 -12.43
N THR A 2 -11.57 7.27 -11.47
CA THR A 2 -10.79 8.49 -11.17
C THR A 2 -9.30 8.18 -11.11
N GLU A 3 -8.47 9.05 -11.66
CA GLU A 3 -7.01 8.90 -11.59
C GLU A 3 -6.49 9.11 -10.16
N ILE A 4 -5.48 8.33 -9.77
CA ILE A 4 -4.84 8.42 -8.44
C ILE A 4 -3.81 9.55 -8.40
N ASN A 5 -3.94 10.41 -7.38
CA ASN A 5 -2.93 11.40 -7.04
C ASN A 5 -1.84 10.73 -6.18
N ILE A 6 -0.67 10.51 -6.78
CA ILE A 6 0.47 9.83 -6.14
C ILE A 6 0.91 10.57 -4.88
N GLN A 7 1.09 11.88 -4.94
CA GLN A 7 1.57 12.67 -3.79
C GLN A 7 0.65 12.52 -2.59
N LYS A 8 -0.66 12.62 -2.83
CA LYS A 8 -1.66 12.44 -1.78
C LYS A 8 -1.65 11.00 -1.26
N LEU A 9 -1.65 10.01 -2.15
CA LEU A 9 -1.67 8.60 -1.76
C LEU A 9 -0.43 8.21 -0.95
N THR A 10 0.76 8.66 -1.36
CA THR A 10 2.00 8.44 -0.60
C THR A 10 1.92 9.07 0.80
N GLN A 11 1.39 10.29 0.91
CA GLN A 11 1.20 10.95 2.21
C GLN A 11 0.21 10.20 3.10
N ASP A 12 -0.91 9.76 2.53
CA ASP A 12 -1.95 9.01 3.25
C ASP A 12 -1.40 7.65 3.72
N ILE A 13 -0.60 6.95 2.91
CA ILE A 13 0.10 5.71 3.29
C ILE A 13 1.06 5.95 4.46
N ILE A 14 1.92 6.97 4.36
CA ILE A 14 2.89 7.28 5.42
C ILE A 14 2.17 7.63 6.72
N ALA A 15 1.11 8.44 6.65
CA ALA A 15 0.33 8.83 7.83
C ALA A 15 -0.34 7.62 8.50
N ALA A 16 -0.94 6.72 7.72
CA ALA A 16 -1.57 5.52 8.24
C ALA A 16 -0.54 4.56 8.88
N ALA A 17 0.57 4.29 8.17
CA ALA A 17 1.62 3.40 8.62
C ALA A 17 2.30 3.91 9.90
N THR A 18 2.66 5.20 9.94
CA THR A 18 3.29 5.81 11.13
C THR A 18 2.33 5.90 12.31
N GLY A 19 1.04 6.17 12.08
CA GLY A 19 0.02 6.14 13.11
C GLY A 19 -0.18 4.75 13.74
N ALA A 20 -0.05 3.69 12.94
CA ALA A 20 -0.20 2.31 13.39
C ALA A 20 1.06 1.73 14.08
N ALA A 21 2.23 2.35 13.92
CA ALA A 21 3.51 1.85 14.43
C ALA A 21 3.69 1.89 15.98
N LYS A 22 2.66 2.20 16.77
CA LYS A 22 2.62 2.10 18.25
C LYS A 22 3.85 2.68 19.00
N GLY A 23 4.41 3.79 18.52
CA GLY A 23 5.59 4.44 19.12
C GLY A 23 6.92 4.14 18.43
N HIS A 24 6.96 3.16 17.51
CA HIS A 24 8.11 2.83 16.66
C HIS A 24 8.09 3.54 15.31
N ALA A 25 7.27 4.59 15.18
CA ALA A 25 7.15 5.35 13.93
C ALA A 25 8.51 5.92 13.47
N ALA A 26 9.36 6.33 14.42
CA ALA A 26 10.71 6.82 14.12
C ALA A 26 11.63 5.70 13.62
N ASP A 27 11.58 4.53 14.26
CA ASP A 27 12.39 3.36 13.90
C ASP A 27 12.03 2.83 12.51
N LEU A 28 10.74 2.89 12.15
CA LEU A 28 10.21 2.42 10.88
C LEU A 28 10.18 3.50 9.79
N LYS A 29 10.57 4.74 10.09
CA LYS A 29 10.36 5.89 9.20
C LYS A 29 10.96 5.68 7.81
N GLN A 30 12.25 5.32 7.74
CA GLN A 30 12.94 5.14 6.45
C GLN A 30 12.33 4.00 5.63
N TYR A 31 11.96 2.91 6.31
CA TYR A 31 11.27 1.79 5.67
C TYR A 31 9.92 2.24 5.10
N VAL A 32 9.08 2.88 5.92
CA VAL A 32 7.75 3.34 5.52
C VAL A 32 7.83 4.35 4.38
N GLU A 33 8.76 5.31 4.42
CA GLU A 33 8.91 6.32 3.37
C GLU A 33 9.36 5.71 2.03
N ALA A 34 10.31 4.77 2.06
CA ALA A 34 10.79 4.10 0.85
C ALA A 34 9.70 3.23 0.21
N HIS A 35 8.98 2.45 1.01
CA HIS A 35 7.94 1.54 0.54
C HIS A 35 6.65 2.26 0.14
N ALA A 36 6.26 3.33 0.86
CA ALA A 36 5.03 4.08 0.55
C ALA A 36 5.01 4.63 -0.89
N ARG A 37 6.16 5.05 -1.40
CA ARG A 37 6.25 5.53 -2.79
C ARG A 37 6.11 4.40 -3.79
N ILE A 38 6.82 3.29 -3.58
CA ILE A 38 6.75 2.10 -4.46
C ILE A 38 5.32 1.58 -4.53
N ILE A 39 4.67 1.46 -3.37
CA ILE A 39 3.27 1.04 -3.26
C ILE A 39 2.35 2.03 -4.01
N ALA A 40 2.50 3.34 -3.79
CA ALA A 40 1.66 4.34 -4.44
C ALA A 40 1.82 4.35 -5.98
N ASP A 41 3.06 4.23 -6.46
CA ASP A 41 3.38 4.17 -7.90
C ASP A 41 2.79 2.91 -8.53
N GLY A 42 2.99 1.74 -7.91
CA GLY A 42 2.41 0.47 -8.35
C GLY A 42 0.88 0.52 -8.38
N THR A 43 0.27 1.06 -7.32
CA THR A 43 -1.18 1.27 -7.22
C THR A 43 -1.72 2.15 -8.34
N LYS A 44 -1.06 3.27 -8.61
CA LYS A 44 -1.47 4.15 -9.71
C LYS A 44 -1.42 3.41 -11.05
N GLN A 45 -0.36 2.64 -11.29
CA GLN A 45 -0.19 1.92 -12.54
C GLN A 45 -1.28 0.88 -12.76
N ILE A 46 -1.54 -0.01 -11.79
CA ILE A 46 -2.58 -1.04 -11.91
C ILE A 46 -3.97 -0.43 -12.07
N VAL A 47 -4.28 0.64 -11.34
CA VAL A 47 -5.54 1.36 -11.48
C VAL A 47 -5.64 2.00 -12.87
N SER A 48 -4.57 2.63 -13.36
CA SER A 48 -4.54 3.22 -14.69
C SER A 48 -4.74 2.17 -15.79
N ASP A 49 -4.07 1.03 -15.70
CA ASP A 49 -4.19 -0.05 -16.67
C ASP A 49 -5.60 -0.64 -16.66
N ARG A 50 -6.23 -0.77 -15.48
CA ARG A 50 -7.63 -1.16 -15.39
C ARG A 50 -8.53 -0.10 -16.03
N ILE A 51 -8.39 1.18 -15.69
CA ILE A 51 -9.23 2.26 -16.26
C ILE A 51 -9.14 2.29 -17.79
N GLN A 52 -7.97 1.95 -18.33
CA GLN A 52 -7.71 1.82 -19.77
C GLN A 52 -8.16 0.47 -20.37
N ASN A 53 -8.79 -0.40 -19.58
CA ASN A 53 -9.22 -1.76 -19.93
C ASN A 53 -8.11 -2.67 -20.47
N LYS A 54 -6.86 -2.44 -20.04
CA LYS A 54 -5.71 -3.30 -20.37
C LYS A 54 -5.65 -4.56 -19.52
N ILE A 55 -6.22 -4.49 -18.32
CA ILE A 55 -6.30 -5.59 -17.37
C ILE A 55 -7.74 -5.72 -16.86
N THR A 56 -8.10 -6.93 -16.44
CA THR A 56 -9.42 -7.22 -15.84
C THR A 56 -9.44 -6.90 -14.35
N ASP A 57 -10.63 -6.98 -13.74
CA ASP A 57 -10.77 -6.82 -12.28
C ASP A 57 -10.04 -7.94 -11.51
N ASP A 58 -9.94 -9.14 -12.09
CA ASP A 58 -9.22 -10.27 -11.48
C ASP A 58 -7.71 -10.10 -11.58
N ASP A 59 -7.21 -9.57 -12.70
CA ASP A 59 -5.80 -9.19 -12.84
C ASP A 59 -5.42 -8.09 -11.85
N LEU A 60 -6.32 -7.12 -11.63
CA LEU A 60 -6.10 -6.05 -10.66
C LEU A 60 -6.10 -6.58 -9.23
N ARG A 61 -7.01 -7.51 -8.88
CA ARG A 61 -6.99 -8.21 -7.58
C ARG A 61 -5.66 -8.93 -7.38
N PHE A 62 -5.23 -9.71 -8.37
CA PHE A 62 -3.98 -10.45 -8.31
C PHE A 62 -2.78 -9.52 -8.14
N ALA A 63 -2.71 -8.43 -8.90
CA ALA A 63 -1.62 -7.45 -8.78
C ALA A 63 -1.63 -6.75 -7.41
N PHE A 64 -2.81 -6.45 -6.86
CA PHE A 64 -2.93 -5.94 -5.50
C PHE A 64 -2.44 -6.96 -4.47
N ASP A 65 -2.79 -8.24 -4.60
CA ASP A 65 -2.30 -9.30 -3.72
C ASP A 65 -0.76 -9.43 -3.77
N GLN A 66 -0.15 -9.29 -4.95
CA GLN A 66 1.30 -9.27 -5.09
C GLN A 66 1.96 -8.10 -4.34
N ILE A 67 1.32 -6.92 -4.29
CA ILE A 67 1.80 -5.79 -3.48
C ILE A 67 1.79 -6.18 -2.00
N LYS A 68 0.71 -6.81 -1.50
CA LYS A 68 0.63 -7.26 -0.10
C LYS A 68 1.72 -8.27 0.23
N GLU A 69 1.95 -9.25 -0.64
CA GLU A 69 2.96 -10.29 -0.44
C GLU A 69 4.40 -9.74 -0.45
N SER A 70 4.68 -8.78 -1.34
CA SER A 70 5.97 -8.09 -1.40
C SER A 70 6.29 -7.35 -0.10
N GLU A 71 5.30 -6.66 0.47
CA GLU A 71 5.45 -5.96 1.74
C GLU A 71 5.60 -6.93 2.92
N ALA A 72 4.85 -8.03 2.92
CA ALA A 72 5.00 -9.10 3.92
C ALA A 72 6.40 -9.73 3.88
N THR A 73 6.99 -9.88 2.70
CA THR A 73 8.37 -10.38 2.55
C THR A 73 9.39 -9.36 3.06
N SER A 74 9.11 -8.07 2.86
CA SER A 74 9.99 -6.97 3.27
C SER A 74 10.09 -6.84 4.80
N LEU A 75 9.09 -7.32 5.55
CA LEU A 75 9.15 -7.49 7.02
C LEU A 75 10.26 -8.45 7.49
N LEU A 76 10.74 -9.37 6.64
CA LEU A 76 11.83 -10.28 7.00
C LEU A 76 13.15 -9.53 7.23
N ALA A 77 13.31 -8.35 6.62
CA ALA A 77 14.49 -7.51 6.75
C ALA A 77 14.45 -6.60 8.00
N ILE A 78 13.33 -6.56 8.73
CA ILE A 78 13.15 -5.73 9.93
C ILE A 78 13.55 -6.53 11.18
N GLU A 79 14.18 -5.84 12.15
CA GLU A 79 14.55 -6.43 13.44
C GLU A 79 13.36 -7.14 14.11
N VAL A 80 13.63 -8.29 14.73
CA VAL A 80 12.59 -9.15 15.33
C VAL A 80 11.73 -8.41 16.36
N THR A 81 12.32 -7.48 17.11
CA THR A 81 11.67 -6.64 18.12
C THR A 81 10.66 -5.66 17.52
N LEU A 82 10.82 -5.28 16.25
CA LEU A 82 9.97 -4.30 15.56
C LEU A 82 8.89 -4.95 14.67
N LYS A 83 8.92 -6.28 14.49
CA LYS A 83 8.03 -6.99 13.55
C LYS A 83 6.55 -6.73 13.77
N ALA A 84 6.10 -6.68 15.03
CA ALA A 84 4.68 -6.41 15.33
C ALA A 84 4.27 -5.00 14.91
N ALA A 85 5.07 -3.99 15.24
CA ALA A 85 4.81 -2.60 14.86
C ALA A 85 4.91 -2.41 13.34
N ALA A 86 5.85 -3.09 12.69
CA ALA A 86 5.99 -3.06 11.24
C ALA A 86 4.81 -3.73 10.53
N GLN A 87 4.28 -4.83 11.08
CA GLN A 87 3.09 -5.48 10.56
C GLN A 87 1.86 -4.58 10.69
N ASP A 88 1.66 -3.93 11.84
CA ASP A 88 0.59 -2.96 12.03
C ASP A 88 0.71 -1.79 11.03
N ALA A 89 1.93 -1.28 10.81
CA ALA A 89 2.21 -0.22 9.85
C ALA A 89 1.89 -0.61 8.39
N ILE A 90 2.29 -1.82 7.98
CA ILE A 90 2.02 -2.34 6.63
C ILE A 90 0.52 -2.59 6.42
N ASN A 91 -0.16 -3.18 7.41
CA ASN A 91 -1.60 -3.40 7.32
C ASN A 91 -2.36 -2.08 7.14
N ALA A 92 -1.98 -1.04 7.89
CA ALA A 92 -2.56 0.30 7.75
C ALA A 92 -2.27 0.91 6.37
N ALA A 93 -1.05 0.74 5.84
CA ALA A 93 -0.70 1.17 4.48
C ALA A 93 -1.57 0.47 3.41
N ILE A 94 -1.72 -0.86 3.52
CA ILE A 94 -2.52 -1.66 2.58
C ILE A 94 -3.98 -1.23 2.61
N SER A 95 -4.57 -0.98 3.78
CA SER A 95 -5.96 -0.50 3.86
C SER A 95 -6.18 0.84 3.16
N VAL A 96 -5.20 1.75 3.18
CA VAL A 96 -5.28 3.02 2.43
C VAL A 96 -5.28 2.75 0.92
N VAL A 97 -4.42 1.84 0.45
CA VAL A 97 -4.33 1.47 -0.96
C VAL A 97 -5.61 0.80 -1.44
N GLU A 98 -6.12 -0.16 -0.67
CA GLU A 98 -7.37 -0.86 -0.95
C GLU A 98 -8.53 0.13 -1.11
N ALA A 99 -8.69 1.06 -0.16
CA ALA A 99 -9.71 2.09 -0.22
C ALA A 99 -9.53 3.01 -1.45
N ALA A 100 -8.29 3.35 -1.79
CA ALA A 100 -7.98 4.16 -2.98
C ALA A 100 -8.37 3.44 -4.27
N ILE A 101 -8.03 2.15 -4.40
CA ILE A 101 -8.39 1.33 -5.56
C ILE A 101 -9.91 1.17 -5.66
N ASN A 102 -10.56 0.76 -4.57
CA ASN A 102 -12.01 0.56 -4.51
C ASN A 102 -12.77 1.82 -4.97
N LYS A 103 -12.32 3.00 -4.50
CA LYS A 103 -12.87 4.29 -4.92
C LYS A 103 -12.55 4.64 -6.39
N ALA A 104 -11.36 4.30 -6.88
CA ALA A 104 -10.92 4.66 -8.21
C ALA A 104 -11.61 3.85 -9.32
N VAL A 105 -11.76 2.54 -9.13
CA VAL A 105 -12.32 1.63 -10.15
C VAL A 105 -13.75 1.18 -9.85
N GLY A 106 -14.27 1.42 -8.64
CA GLY A 106 -15.66 1.10 -8.27
C GLY A 106 -15.89 -0.38 -7.97
N ILE A 107 -14.87 -1.08 -7.45
CA ILE A 107 -14.95 -2.49 -7.03
C ILE A 107 -14.78 -2.59 -5.52
N ALA A 108 -15.08 -3.77 -4.97
CA ALA A 108 -14.70 -4.15 -3.60
C ALA A 108 -13.57 -5.19 -3.67
N LEU A 109 -12.35 -4.74 -3.43
CA LEU A 109 -11.25 -5.58 -2.99
C LEU A 109 -11.49 -5.98 -1.52
N LEU A 110 -11.04 -7.18 -1.16
CA LEU A 110 -11.13 -7.77 0.17
C LEU A 110 -9.73 -8.00 0.75
#